data_AF-A0AAD9BV87-F1
#
_entry.id   AF-A0AAD9BV87-F1
#
_cell.length_a   1.000
_cell.length_b   1.000
_cell.length_c   1.000
_cell.angle_alpha   90.00
_cell.angle_beta   90.00
_cell.angle_gamma   90.00
#
_symmetry.space_group_name_H-M   'P 1'
#
loop_
_entity.id
_entity.type
_entity.pdbx_description
1 polymer ?
#
loop_
_entity_poly.entity_id
_entity_poly.type
_entity_poly.pdbx_seq_one_letter_code
_entity_poly.pdbx_strand_id
1 'polypeptide(L)'
;MKTNASWASTKSNKVTRAANELDAIADLLIEKQREFFEPRFAQLQEMGKCTDNKLNVMQSELATLSGIISMLKTEISTLKCSVEDNSKEVAVHTTALRALDLKIADMEDRSSWCNIRVIGLKEGTEGSNAMQYLTQSLPKWLPSLPTEQLEIMRAHRLNSGRANG
;
A
#
# COMPACT_ATOMS: atom_id res chain seq x y z
N MET A 1 -45.64 -89.89 -58.45
CA MET A 1 -45.54 -89.40 -57.06
C MET A 1 -44.16 -88.80 -56.80
N LYS A 2 -43.88 -87.53 -57.21
CA LYS A 2 -42.63 -86.81 -56.87
C LYS A 2 -42.81 -85.29 -56.68
N THR A 3 -44.05 -84.79 -56.54
CA THR A 3 -44.35 -83.35 -56.58
C THR A 3 -44.42 -82.68 -55.19
N ASN A 4 -44.83 -83.38 -54.13
CA ASN A 4 -45.01 -82.77 -52.80
C ASN A 4 -43.70 -82.51 -52.03
N ALA A 5 -42.66 -83.35 -52.20
CA ALA A 5 -41.40 -83.20 -51.48
C ALA A 5 -40.56 -82.01 -51.98
N SER A 6 -40.57 -81.75 -53.29
CA SER A 6 -39.84 -80.63 -53.91
C SER A 6 -40.41 -79.26 -53.50
N TRP A 7 -41.73 -79.18 -53.34
CA TRP A 7 -42.42 -77.94 -52.97
C TRP A 7 -42.18 -77.58 -51.49
N ALA A 8 -42.19 -78.58 -50.60
CA ALA A 8 -41.89 -78.42 -49.18
C ALA A 8 -40.42 -77.99 -48.94
N SER A 9 -39.46 -78.61 -49.63
CA SER A 9 -38.04 -78.25 -49.54
C SER A 9 -37.75 -76.83 -50.06
N THR A 10 -38.36 -76.42 -51.17
CA THR A 10 -38.22 -75.06 -51.72
C THR A 10 -38.81 -74.01 -50.79
N LYS A 11 -39.95 -74.32 -50.13
CA LYS A 11 -40.58 -73.43 -49.14
C LYS A 11 -39.72 -73.30 -47.88
N SER A 12 -39.18 -74.39 -47.37
CA SER A 12 -38.26 -74.40 -46.22
C SER A 12 -37.00 -73.57 -46.48
N ASN A 13 -36.34 -73.75 -47.63
CA ASN A 13 -35.13 -73.00 -47.98
C ASN A 13 -35.40 -71.49 -48.15
N LYS A 14 -36.57 -71.10 -48.67
CA LYS A 14 -36.97 -69.68 -48.75
C LYS A 14 -37.19 -69.06 -47.38
N VAL A 15 -37.78 -69.80 -46.43
CA VAL A 15 -37.99 -69.34 -45.05
C VAL A 15 -36.66 -69.18 -44.32
N THR A 16 -35.74 -70.15 -44.43
CA THR A 16 -34.39 -70.04 -43.84
C THR A 16 -33.60 -68.88 -44.43
N ARG A 17 -33.71 -68.64 -45.75
CA ARG A 17 -33.07 -67.50 -46.40
C ARG A 17 -33.62 -66.16 -45.90
N ALA A 18 -34.94 -66.03 -45.79
CA ALA A 18 -35.58 -64.81 -45.30
C ALA A 18 -35.21 -64.52 -43.83
N ALA A 19 -35.09 -65.56 -43.00
CA ALA A 19 -34.60 -65.42 -41.62
C ALA A 19 -33.16 -64.89 -41.56
N ASN A 20 -32.26 -65.46 -42.37
CA ASN A 20 -30.87 -64.99 -42.43
C ASN A 20 -30.75 -63.55 -42.98
N GLU A 21 -31.60 -63.16 -43.93
CA GLU A 21 -31.65 -61.78 -44.45
C GLU A 21 -32.17 -60.80 -43.40
N LEU A 22 -33.14 -61.21 -42.57
CA LEU A 22 -33.63 -60.40 -41.44
C LEU A 22 -32.57 -60.22 -40.35
N ASP A 23 -31.83 -61.27 -40.02
CA ASP A 23 -30.72 -61.20 -39.06
C ASP A 23 -29.62 -60.26 -39.56
N ALA A 24 -29.24 -60.36 -40.85
CA ALA A 24 -28.26 -59.46 -41.45
C ALA A 24 -28.70 -57.99 -41.44
N ILE A 25 -30.00 -57.71 -41.62
CA ILE A 25 -30.55 -56.35 -41.53
C ILE A 25 -30.53 -55.85 -40.08
N ALA A 26 -30.86 -56.71 -39.11
CA ALA A 26 -30.82 -56.37 -37.70
C ALA A 26 -29.39 -56.03 -37.25
N ASP A 27 -28.39 -56.82 -37.66
CA ASP A 27 -26.98 -56.58 -37.38
C ASP A 27 -26.50 -55.26 -38.01
N LEU A 28 -26.87 -54.99 -39.26
CA LEU A 28 -26.51 -53.73 -39.94
C LEU A 28 -27.14 -52.51 -39.24
N LEU A 29 -28.38 -52.64 -38.74
CA LEU A 29 -29.07 -51.59 -38.00
C LEU A 29 -28.39 -51.31 -36.66
N ILE A 30 -28.03 -52.37 -35.92
CA ILE A 30 -27.31 -52.27 -34.65
C ILE A 30 -25.95 -51.61 -34.87
N GLU A 31 -25.19 -52.04 -35.88
CA GLU A 31 -23.89 -51.42 -36.20
C GLU A 31 -24.03 -49.95 -36.59
N LYS A 32 -25.03 -49.59 -37.40
CA LYS A 32 -25.26 -48.18 -37.76
C LYS A 32 -25.64 -47.32 -36.55
N GLN A 33 -26.43 -47.86 -35.63
CA GLN A 33 -26.75 -47.16 -34.39
C GLN A 33 -25.52 -47.01 -33.49
N ARG A 34 -24.70 -48.07 -33.38
CA ARG A 34 -23.43 -48.06 -32.63
C ARG A 34 -22.49 -46.99 -33.16
N GLU A 35 -22.24 -46.98 -34.47
CA GLU A 35 -21.41 -45.98 -35.16
C GLU A 35 -21.91 -44.54 -34.95
N PHE A 36 -23.22 -44.36 -34.81
CA PHE A 36 -23.82 -43.03 -34.62
C PHE A 36 -23.76 -42.52 -33.18
N PHE A 37 -24.00 -43.40 -32.20
CA PHE A 37 -24.14 -43.01 -30.79
C PHE A 37 -22.84 -43.07 -29.99
N GLU A 38 -22.01 -44.10 -30.18
CA GLU A 38 -20.77 -44.27 -29.41
C GLU A 38 -19.82 -43.07 -29.47
N PRO A 39 -19.47 -42.50 -30.64
CA PRO A 39 -18.56 -41.36 -30.66
C PRO A 39 -19.13 -40.12 -29.95
N ARG A 40 -20.46 -39.96 -29.92
CA ARG A 40 -21.12 -38.85 -29.21
C ARG A 40 -21.13 -39.06 -27.70
N PHE A 41 -21.37 -40.29 -27.25
CA PHE A 41 -21.26 -40.61 -25.83
C PHE A 41 -19.83 -40.46 -25.33
N ALA A 42 -18.84 -40.91 -26.10
CA ALA A 42 -17.43 -40.68 -25.80
C ALA A 42 -17.10 -39.18 -25.72
N GLN A 43 -17.56 -38.39 -26.69
CA GLN A 43 -17.36 -36.94 -26.67
C GLN A 43 -18.02 -36.26 -25.45
N LEU A 44 -19.25 -36.65 -25.10
CA LEU A 44 -19.95 -36.13 -23.92
C LEU A 44 -19.20 -36.49 -22.63
N GLN A 45 -18.69 -37.72 -22.54
CA GLN A 45 -17.91 -38.16 -21.39
C GLN A 45 -16.61 -37.35 -21.25
N GLU A 46 -15.89 -37.14 -22.35
CA GLU A 46 -14.67 -36.32 -22.36
C GLU A 46 -14.95 -34.85 -22.03
N MET A 47 -16.07 -34.30 -22.52
CA MET A 47 -16.51 -32.96 -22.16
C MET A 47 -16.83 -32.85 -20.67
N GLY A 48 -17.49 -33.86 -20.09
CA GLY A 48 -17.74 -33.97 -18.66
C GLY A 48 -16.44 -33.92 -17.85
N LYS A 49 -15.49 -34.83 -18.16
CA LYS A 49 -14.16 -34.85 -17.53
C LYS A 49 -13.41 -33.53 -17.66
N CYS A 50 -13.46 -32.91 -18.84
CA CYS A 50 -12.82 -31.61 -19.08
C CYS A 50 -13.43 -30.50 -18.21
N THR A 51 -14.76 -30.49 -18.08
CA THR A 51 -15.49 -29.52 -17.28
C THR A 51 -15.18 -29.70 -15.79
N ASP A 52 -15.18 -30.94 -15.30
CA ASP A 52 -14.82 -31.25 -13.91
C ASP A 52 -13.39 -30.80 -13.59
N ASN A 53 -12.44 -31.04 -14.49
CA ASN A 53 -11.07 -30.57 -14.31
C ASN A 53 -10.99 -29.05 -14.21
N LYS A 54 -11.70 -28.31 -15.07
CA LYS A 54 -11.75 -26.85 -15.01
C LYS A 54 -12.38 -26.35 -13.70
N LEU A 55 -13.46 -27.00 -13.25
CA LEU A 55 -14.12 -26.66 -11.98
C LEU A 55 -13.20 -26.90 -10.78
N ASN A 56 -12.45 -28.01 -10.77
CA ASN A 56 -11.49 -28.31 -9.73
C ASN A 56 -10.36 -27.27 -9.67
N VAL A 57 -9.84 -26.84 -10.84
CA VAL A 57 -8.84 -25.77 -10.91
C VAL A 57 -9.40 -24.46 -10.36
N MET A 58 -10.59 -24.03 -10.81
CA MET A 58 -11.24 -22.81 -10.31
C MET A 58 -11.48 -22.88 -8.78
N GLN A 59 -11.89 -24.04 -8.27
CA GLN A 59 -12.09 -24.23 -6.84
C GLN A 59 -10.77 -24.09 -6.06
N SER A 60 -9.66 -24.60 -6.61
CA SER A 60 -8.35 -24.44 -6.00
C SER A 60 -7.86 -22.98 -6.00
N GLU A 61 -8.05 -22.26 -7.10
CA GLU A 61 -7.68 -20.84 -7.21
C GLU A 61 -8.51 -19.98 -6.24
N LEU A 62 -9.81 -20.24 -6.13
CA LEU A 62 -10.68 -19.55 -5.17
C LEU A 62 -10.25 -19.79 -3.72
N ALA A 63 -9.83 -21.02 -3.38
CA ALA A 63 -9.31 -21.32 -2.06
C ALA A 63 -8.00 -20.56 -1.78
N THR A 64 -7.10 -20.49 -2.76
CA THR A 64 -5.86 -19.71 -2.66
C THR A 64 -6.15 -18.21 -2.48
N LEU A 65 -7.04 -17.64 -3.29
CA LEU A 65 -7.42 -16.23 -3.19
C LEU A 65 -8.05 -15.90 -1.84
N SER A 66 -8.92 -16.78 -1.32
CA SER A 66 -9.50 -16.65 0.02
C SER A 66 -8.43 -16.61 1.13
N GLY A 67 -7.40 -17.45 1.00
CA GLY A 67 -6.23 -17.44 1.89
C GLY A 67 -5.46 -16.13 1.83
N ILE A 68 -5.15 -15.64 0.63
CA ILE A 68 -4.44 -14.37 0.41
C ILE A 68 -5.24 -13.19 0.99
N ILE A 69 -6.56 -13.13 0.75
CA ILE A 69 -7.43 -12.09 1.31
C ILE A 69 -7.39 -12.10 2.84
N SER A 70 -7.39 -13.29 3.44
CA SER A 70 -7.31 -13.43 4.90
C SER A 70 -5.97 -12.90 5.43
N MET A 71 -4.86 -13.22 4.77
CA MET A 71 -3.53 -12.69 5.12
C MET A 71 -3.48 -11.16 4.98
N LEU A 72 -3.89 -10.62 3.83
CA LEU A 72 -3.91 -9.17 3.60
C LEU A 72 -4.75 -8.43 4.63
N LYS A 73 -5.89 -9.00 5.04
CA LYS A 73 -6.72 -8.44 6.10
C LYS A 73 -5.98 -8.35 7.44
N THR A 74 -5.18 -9.37 7.77
CA THR A 74 -4.35 -9.34 9.00
C THR A 74 -3.24 -8.31 8.89
N GLU A 75 -2.52 -8.24 7.76
CA GLU A 75 -1.45 -7.25 7.53
C GLU A 75 -1.98 -5.81 7.58
N ILE A 76 -3.12 -5.53 6.94
CA ILE A 76 -3.78 -4.22 7.00
C ILE A 76 -4.13 -3.85 8.45
N SER A 77 -4.61 -4.80 9.24
CA SER A 77 -4.95 -4.56 10.64
C SER A 77 -3.72 -4.21 11.47
N THR A 78 -2.61 -4.93 11.27
CA THR A 78 -1.33 -4.65 11.93
C THR A 78 -0.75 -3.30 11.50
N LEU A 79 -0.75 -3.00 10.20
CA LEU A 79 -0.29 -1.70 9.68
C LEU A 79 -1.12 -0.55 10.24
N LYS A 80 -2.44 -0.71 10.33
CA LYS A 80 -3.32 0.31 10.92
C LYS A 80 -2.95 0.59 12.38
N CYS A 81 -2.73 -0.46 13.17
CA CYS A 81 -2.30 -0.33 14.57
C CYS A 81 -0.97 0.44 14.67
N SER A 82 0.02 0.07 13.85
CA SER A 82 1.33 0.76 13.84
C SER A 82 1.22 2.22 13.43
N VAL A 83 0.37 2.56 12.44
CA VAL A 83 0.13 3.96 12.05
C VAL A 83 -0.51 4.75 13.18
N GLU A 84 -1.48 4.17 13.89
CA GLU A 84 -2.12 4.81 15.05
C GLU A 84 -1.12 5.06 16.18
N ASP A 85 -0.24 4.10 16.48
CA ASP A 85 0.78 4.25 17.51
C ASP A 85 1.84 5.30 17.14
N ASN A 86 2.37 5.25 15.91
CA ASN A 86 3.29 6.26 15.41
C ASN A 86 2.66 7.66 15.43
N SER A 87 1.37 7.78 15.11
CA SER A 87 0.66 9.07 15.18
C SER A 87 0.59 9.61 16.62
N LYS A 88 0.44 8.76 17.63
CA LYS A 88 0.46 9.18 19.04
C LYS A 88 1.87 9.63 19.44
N GLU A 89 2.91 8.91 19.04
CA GLU A 89 4.29 9.28 19.33
C GLU A 89 4.67 10.63 18.71
N VAL A 90 4.27 10.88 17.46
CA VAL A 90 4.48 12.17 16.79
C VAL A 90 3.79 13.31 17.55
N ALA A 91 2.57 13.09 18.06
CA ALA A 91 1.87 14.11 18.86
C ALA A 91 2.60 14.42 20.18
N VAL A 92 3.11 13.39 20.85
CA VAL A 92 3.93 13.53 22.06
C VAL A 92 5.21 14.32 21.78
N HIS A 93 5.94 13.95 20.72
CA HIS A 93 7.17 14.65 20.33
C HIS A 93 6.92 16.10 19.92
N THR A 94 5.84 16.37 19.19
CA THR A 94 5.45 17.73 18.82
C THR A 94 5.20 18.60 20.05
N THR A 95 4.56 18.03 21.08
CA THR A 95 4.29 18.72 22.35
C THR A 95 5.59 18.98 23.11
N ALA A 96 6.49 18.00 23.18
CA ALA A 96 7.80 18.14 23.82
C ALA A 96 8.67 19.20 23.13
N LEU A 97 8.68 19.23 21.80
CA LEU A 97 9.39 20.26 21.03
C LEU A 97 8.87 21.66 21.33
N ARG A 98 7.54 21.86 21.32
CA ARG A 98 6.96 23.16 21.69
C ARG A 98 7.34 23.59 23.11
N ALA A 99 7.37 22.65 24.06
CA ALA A 99 7.78 22.95 25.42
C ALA A 99 9.25 23.37 25.51
N LEU A 100 10.13 22.73 24.72
CA LEU A 100 11.53 23.11 24.61
C LEU A 100 11.71 24.47 23.94
N ASP A 101 10.99 24.76 22.86
CA ASP A 101 11.03 26.07 22.18
C ASP A 101 10.64 27.20 23.13
N LEU A 102 9.56 27.03 23.90
CA LEU A 102 9.14 28.00 24.90
C LEU A 102 10.19 28.21 25.99
N LYS A 103 10.85 27.13 26.41
CA LYS A 103 11.92 27.20 27.41
C LYS A 103 13.15 27.94 26.88
N ILE A 104 13.52 27.69 25.62
CA ILE A 104 14.63 28.40 24.96
C ILE A 104 14.30 29.89 24.84
N ALA A 105 13.09 30.23 24.39
CA ALA A 105 12.65 31.63 24.30
C ALA A 105 12.70 32.35 25.66
N ASP A 106 12.19 31.73 26.73
CA ASP A 106 12.28 32.31 28.09
C ASP A 106 13.74 32.48 28.55
N MET A 107 14.62 31.52 28.24
CA MET A 107 16.04 31.64 28.56
C MET A 107 16.72 32.77 27.78
N GLU A 108 16.42 32.91 26.49
CA GLU A 108 16.95 33.97 25.64
C GLU A 108 16.48 35.36 26.10
N ASP A 109 15.19 35.48 26.41
CA ASP A 109 14.59 36.72 26.94
C ASP A 109 15.26 37.12 28.25
N ARG A 110 15.37 36.19 29.21
CA ARG A 110 16.04 36.44 30.50
C ARG A 110 17.51 36.82 30.34
N SER A 111 18.22 36.17 29.42
CA SER A 111 19.62 36.49 29.13
C SER A 111 19.79 37.88 28.49
N SER A 112 18.73 38.38 27.85
CA SER A 112 18.72 39.66 27.14
C SER A 112 18.09 40.80 27.94
N TRP A 113 17.43 40.53 29.07
CA TRP A 113 16.72 41.55 29.86
C TRP A 113 17.60 42.72 30.33
N CYS A 114 18.87 42.48 30.63
CA CYS A 114 19.80 43.54 31.04
C CYS A 114 20.60 44.13 29.87
N ASN A 115 20.33 43.71 28.62
CA ASN A 115 21.01 44.20 27.44
C ASN A 115 20.21 45.34 26.81
N ILE A 116 20.84 46.50 26.65
CA ILE A 116 20.27 47.64 25.91
C ILE A 116 20.93 47.79 24.54
N ARG A 117 20.14 48.13 23.52
CA ARG A 117 20.64 48.43 22.18
C ARG A 117 20.50 49.91 21.88
N VAL A 118 21.64 50.61 21.75
CA VAL A 118 21.67 52.02 21.32
C VAL A 118 21.79 52.06 19.79
N ILE A 119 20.84 52.74 19.14
CA ILE A 119 20.73 52.81 17.67
C ILE A 119 20.89 54.27 17.23
N GLY A 120 21.42 54.50 16.02
CA GLY A 120 21.57 55.85 15.45
C GLY A 120 22.93 56.52 15.72
N LEU A 121 23.86 55.82 16.36
CA LEU A 121 25.24 56.29 16.53
C LEU A 121 26.04 56.06 15.23
N LYS A 122 26.62 57.14 14.69
CA LYS A 122 27.53 57.08 13.54
C LYS A 122 28.69 56.12 13.84
N GLU A 123 29.20 55.45 12.81
CA GLU A 123 30.29 54.51 12.97
C GLU A 123 31.57 55.19 13.48
N GLY A 124 32.26 54.55 14.43
CA GLY A 124 33.51 55.03 15.01
C GLY A 124 33.38 56.17 16.03
N THR A 125 32.18 56.65 16.35
CA THR A 125 31.98 57.72 17.34
C THR A 125 32.45 57.37 18.75
N GLU A 126 32.46 56.07 19.06
CA GLU A 126 32.86 55.51 20.34
C GLU A 126 34.39 55.41 20.51
N GLY A 127 35.16 55.58 19.43
CA GLY A 127 36.61 55.40 19.45
C GLY A 127 37.02 53.94 19.77
N SER A 128 38.10 53.77 20.52
CA SER A 128 38.65 52.46 20.87
C SER A 128 37.95 51.77 22.06
N ASN A 129 37.12 52.48 22.82
CA ASN A 129 36.47 51.95 24.03
C ASN A 129 35.00 52.35 24.11
N ALA A 130 34.14 51.46 23.62
CA ALA A 130 32.69 51.63 23.64
C ALA A 130 32.09 51.77 25.05
N MET A 131 32.69 51.10 26.05
CA MET A 131 32.20 51.18 27.43
C MET A 131 32.41 52.59 27.98
N GLN A 132 33.62 53.12 27.86
CA GLN A 132 33.96 54.47 28.32
C GLN A 132 33.10 55.53 27.62
N TYR A 133 32.88 55.39 26.31
CA TYR A 133 32.01 56.29 25.55
C TYR A 133 30.58 56.31 26.10
N LEU A 134 29.98 55.14 26.36
CA LEU A 134 28.62 55.05 26.89
C LEU A 134 28.51 55.57 28.32
N THR A 135 29.47 55.26 29.20
CA THR A 135 29.50 55.79 30.57
C THR A 135 29.48 57.32 30.61
N GLN A 136 30.16 57.98 29.66
CA GLN A 136 30.18 59.45 29.57
C GLN A 136 28.98 60.05 28.84
N SER A 137 28.39 59.30 27.91
CA SER A 137 27.34 59.82 27.02
C SER A 137 25.94 59.64 27.61
N LEU A 138 25.68 58.52 28.30
CA LEU A 138 24.36 58.21 28.86
C LEU A 138 23.84 59.29 29.83
N PRO A 139 24.65 59.83 30.78
CA PRO A 139 24.18 60.90 31.66
C PRO A 139 23.85 62.20 30.92
N LYS A 140 24.47 62.45 29.75
CA LYS A 140 24.18 63.62 28.92
C LYS A 140 22.89 63.45 28.13
N TRP A 141 22.64 62.25 27.63
CA TRP A 141 21.42 61.93 26.88
C TRP A 141 20.20 61.77 27.79
N LEU A 142 20.40 61.28 29.01
CA LEU A 142 19.36 61.02 30.01
C LEU A 142 19.74 61.65 31.36
N PRO A 143 19.58 62.98 31.54
CA PRO A 143 20.04 63.68 32.75
C PRO A 143 19.31 63.30 34.04
N SER A 144 18.11 62.72 33.93
CA SER A 144 17.33 62.23 35.06
C SER A 144 17.76 60.85 35.54
N LEU A 145 18.73 60.21 34.88
CA LEU A 145 19.21 58.88 35.23
C LEU A 145 20.13 58.97 36.47
N PRO A 146 19.96 58.13 37.51
CA PRO A 146 20.86 58.11 38.65
C PRO A 146 22.25 57.60 38.25
N THR A 147 23.21 58.53 38.09
CA THR A 147 24.56 58.20 37.61
C THR A 147 25.33 57.28 38.57
N GLU A 148 25.05 57.34 39.88
CA GLU A 148 25.75 56.55 40.90
C GLU A 148 25.37 55.06 40.92
N GLN A 149 24.32 54.65 40.21
CA GLN A 149 23.79 53.28 40.23
C GLN A 149 23.95 52.54 38.90
N LEU A 150 24.50 53.18 37.86
CA LEU A 150 24.60 52.58 36.54
C LEU A 150 25.94 51.85 36.37
N GLU A 151 25.92 50.53 36.48
CA GLU A 151 27.05 49.67 36.14
C GLU A 151 26.88 49.10 34.72
N ILE A 152 27.87 49.34 33.85
CA ILE A 152 27.91 48.77 32.49
C ILE A 152 28.91 47.61 32.51
N MET A 153 28.42 46.37 32.51
CA MET A 153 29.28 45.18 32.54
C MET A 153 30.07 44.99 31.24
N ARG A 154 29.43 45.23 30.09
CA ARG A 154 30.02 45.06 28.75
C ARG A 154 29.36 45.99 27.76
N ALA A 155 30.17 46.58 26.89
CA ALA A 155 29.68 47.35 25.75
C ALA A 155 30.50 47.01 24.51
N HIS A 156 29.82 46.81 23.39
CA HIS A 156 30.43 46.57 22.09
C HIS A 156 29.47 47.00 20.99
N ARG A 157 30.01 47.37 19.83
CA ARG A 157 29.20 47.59 18.63
C ARG A 157 28.79 46.23 18.07
N LEU A 158 27.50 46.05 17.83
CA LEU A 158 27.00 44.88 17.11
C LEU A 158 27.48 45.00 15.66
N ASN A 159 28.13 43.95 15.15
CA ASN A 159 28.68 43.83 13.80
C ASN A 159 29.87 44.75 13.46
N SER A 160 30.83 44.97 14.37
CA SER A 160 32.08 45.68 14.05
C SER A 160 33.11 44.88 13.21
N GLY A 161 32.65 43.92 12.38
CA GLY A 161 33.56 43.09 11.59
C GLY A 161 32.94 41.81 11.05
N ARG A 162 32.19 41.92 9.95
CA ARG A 162 32.22 40.94 8.84
C ARG A 162 32.02 41.73 7.53
N ALA A 163 33.10 42.37 7.11
CA ALA A 163 33.35 42.55 5.69
C ALA A 163 33.89 41.21 5.16
N ASN A 164 33.10 40.56 4.29
CA ASN A 164 33.43 39.47 3.37
C ASN A 164 34.00 38.15 3.89
N GLY A 165 33.31 37.09 3.45
CA GLY A 165 33.62 35.67 3.52
C GLY A 165 32.36 34.95 3.07
#